data_AF-A0AAD7HX56-F1
#
_entry.id   AF-A0AAD7HX56-F1
#
_cell.length_a   1.000
_cell.length_b   1.000
_cell.length_c   1.000
_cell.angle_alpha   90.00
_cell.angle_beta   90.00
_cell.angle_gamma   90.00
#
_symmetry.space_group_name_H-M   'P 1'
#
loop_
_entity.id
_entity.type
_entity.pdbx_description
1 polymer ?
#
loop_
_entity_poly.entity_id
_entity_poly.type
_entity_poly.pdbx_seq_one_letter_code
_entity_poly.pdbx_strand_id
1 'polypeptide(L)'
;GDWDQKTFERLLLEWLVACDQPFQEVERPEFRRLLKYVHHRSHGLRVPSASTVQRKVIAMGTELEKELHSFFFAVSRHLETVYFVLIEF
;
A
#
# COMPACT_ATOMS: atom_id res chain seq x y z
N GLY A 1 -27.33 3.51 -5.42
CA GLY A 1 -27.69 4.14 -6.69
C GLY A 1 -27.10 3.31 -7.80
N ASP A 2 -27.70 3.37 -8.98
CA ASP A 2 -27.09 2.80 -10.17
C ASP A 2 -25.84 3.61 -10.55
N TRP A 3 -24.92 2.97 -11.24
CA TRP A 3 -23.68 3.59 -11.69
C TRP A 3 -23.97 4.66 -12.74
N ASP A 4 -23.44 5.88 -12.55
CA ASP A 4 -23.47 6.97 -13.53
C ASP A 4 -22.04 7.36 -13.92
N GLN A 5 -21.66 6.97 -15.13
CA GLN A 5 -20.34 7.22 -15.69
C GLN A 5 -20.01 8.71 -15.78
N LYS A 6 -20.99 9.56 -16.13
CA LYS A 6 -20.76 11.00 -16.31
C LYS A 6 -20.47 11.69 -14.99
N THR A 7 -21.20 11.32 -13.94
CA THR A 7 -20.95 11.84 -12.59
C THR A 7 -19.58 11.40 -12.08
N PHE A 8 -19.19 10.14 -12.32
CA PHE A 8 -17.86 9.66 -11.96
C PHE A 8 -16.74 10.46 -12.66
N GLU A 9 -16.82 10.62 -13.98
CA GLU A 9 -15.82 11.37 -14.75
C GLU A 9 -15.71 12.82 -14.29
N ARG A 10 -16.85 13.49 -14.05
CA ARG A 10 -16.86 14.85 -13.53
C ARG A 10 -16.15 14.97 -12.18
N LEU A 11 -16.48 14.10 -11.22
CA LEU A 11 -15.85 14.11 -9.88
C LEU A 11 -14.34 13.79 -9.96
N LEU A 12 -13.94 12.89 -10.87
CA LEU A 12 -12.54 12.59 -11.11
C LEU A 12 -11.78 13.82 -11.63
N LEU A 13 -12.34 14.54 -12.61
CA LEU A 13 -11.73 15.76 -13.14
C LEU A 13 -11.67 16.88 -12.10
N GLU A 14 -12.73 17.06 -11.32
CA GLU A 14 -12.76 18.02 -10.21
C GLU A 14 -11.64 17.72 -9.19
N TRP A 15 -11.45 16.45 -8.82
CA TRP A 15 -10.37 16.04 -7.93
C TRP A 15 -8.98 16.25 -8.54
N LEU A 16 -8.77 15.91 -9.82
CA LEU A 16 -7.49 16.11 -10.51
C LEU A 16 -7.08 17.59 -10.48
N VAL A 17 -8.01 18.50 -10.78
CA VAL A 17 -7.74 19.95 -10.80
C VAL A 17 -7.57 20.50 -9.38
N ALA A 18 -8.46 20.16 -8.45
CA ALA A 18 -8.45 20.73 -7.10
C ALA A 18 -7.22 20.31 -6.27
N CYS A 19 -6.61 19.18 -6.61
CA CYS A 19 -5.43 18.66 -5.92
C CYS A 19 -4.15 18.73 -6.79
N ASP A 20 -4.17 19.47 -7.90
CA ASP A 20 -3.06 19.62 -8.86
C ASP A 20 -2.40 18.28 -9.22
N GLN A 21 -3.20 17.24 -9.43
CA GLN A 21 -2.72 15.89 -9.70
C GLN A 21 -2.28 15.76 -11.16
N PRO A 22 -1.18 15.04 -11.45
CA PRO A 22 -0.78 14.72 -12.82
C PRO A 22 -1.86 13.89 -13.54
N PHE A 23 -2.11 14.18 -14.82
CA PHE A 23 -3.11 13.45 -15.61
C PHE A 23 -2.83 11.95 -15.72
N GLN A 24 -1.57 11.55 -15.70
CA GLN A 24 -1.14 10.15 -15.77
C GLN A 24 -1.52 9.34 -14.51
N GLU A 25 -1.92 9.98 -13.41
CA GLU A 25 -2.30 9.28 -12.18
C GLU A 25 -3.50 8.33 -12.38
N VAL A 26 -4.39 8.63 -13.34
CA VAL A 26 -5.52 7.74 -13.69
C VAL A 26 -5.08 6.42 -14.32
N GLU A 27 -3.84 6.35 -14.82
CA GLU A 27 -3.25 5.16 -15.42
C GLU A 27 -2.50 4.30 -14.38
N ARG A 28 -2.15 4.88 -13.23
CA ARG A 28 -1.41 4.17 -12.18
C ARG A 28 -2.18 2.94 -11.72
N PRO A 29 -1.53 1.76 -11.68
CA PRO A 29 -2.23 0.54 -11.31
C PRO A 29 -2.72 0.58 -9.85
N GLU A 30 -2.05 1.31 -8.96
CA GLU A 30 -2.45 1.55 -7.56
C GLU A 30 -3.82 2.25 -7.49
N PHE A 31 -3.97 3.35 -8.23
CA PHE A 31 -5.19 4.13 -8.29
C PHE A 31 -6.35 3.31 -8.86
N ARG A 32 -6.11 2.60 -9.96
CA ARG A 32 -7.13 1.72 -10.57
C ARG A 32 -7.56 0.59 -9.65
N ARG A 33 -6.62 -0.02 -8.91
CA ARG A 33 -6.94 -1.05 -7.90
C ARG A 33 -7.81 -0.47 -6.77
N LEU A 34 -7.46 0.72 -6.27
CA LEU A 34 -8.24 1.40 -5.23
C LEU A 34 -9.67 1.69 -5.70
N LEU A 35 -9.85 2.29 -6.88
CA LEU A 35 -11.17 2.60 -7.41
C LEU A 35 -12.01 1.34 -7.67
N LYS A 36 -11.41 0.27 -8.20
CA LYS A 36 -12.08 -1.02 -8.34
C LYS A 36 -12.54 -1.56 -6.99
N TYR A 37 -11.71 -1.46 -5.95
CA TYR A 37 -12.10 -1.85 -4.60
C TYR A 37 -13.26 -1.00 -4.07
N VAL A 38 -13.16 0.33 -4.18
CA VAL A 38 -14.20 1.27 -3.72
C VAL A 38 -15.53 1.09 -4.47
N HIS A 39 -15.49 0.66 -5.74
CA HIS A 39 -16.68 0.36 -6.53
C HIS A 39 -17.49 -0.83 -5.98
N HIS A 40 -16.90 -1.69 -5.14
CA HIS A 40 -17.67 -2.72 -4.44
C HIS A 40 -18.71 -2.04 -3.53
N ARG A 41 -19.94 -2.56 -3.49
CA ARG A 41 -21.04 -1.98 -2.71
C ARG A 41 -20.71 -1.97 -1.22
N SER A 42 -20.10 -0.88 -0.76
CA SER A 42 -19.86 -0.57 0.63
C SER A 42 -20.96 0.34 1.14
N HIS A 43 -21.65 -0.07 2.21
CA HIS A 43 -22.59 0.78 2.93
C HIS A 43 -21.80 1.78 3.80
N GLY A 44 -21.27 2.83 3.15
CA GLY A 44 -20.60 3.94 3.83
C GLY A 44 -19.08 3.83 3.84
N LEU A 45 -18.46 4.10 2.69
CA LEU A 45 -17.02 4.31 2.60
C LEU A 45 -16.58 5.36 3.63
N ARG A 46 -15.66 4.99 4.52
CA ARG A 46 -15.05 5.90 5.50
C ARG A 46 -13.64 6.26 5.05
N VAL A 47 -13.47 7.49 4.61
CA VAL A 47 -12.15 8.02 4.25
C VAL A 47 -11.38 8.33 5.54
N PRO A 48 -10.17 7.77 5.74
CA PRO A 48 -9.38 8.05 6.94
C PRO A 48 -8.90 9.51 6.99
N SER A 49 -8.72 10.05 8.19
CA SER A 49 -8.11 11.37 8.38
C SER A 49 -6.65 11.41 7.94
N ALA A 50 -6.13 12.60 7.63
CA ALA A 50 -4.72 12.78 7.26
C ALA A 50 -3.73 12.18 8.28
N SER A 51 -3.96 12.41 9.58
CA SER A 51 -3.14 11.83 10.65
C SER A 51 -3.21 10.30 10.70
N THR A 52 -4.36 9.73 10.35
CA THR A 52 -4.53 8.27 10.26
C THR A 52 -3.78 7.70 9.05
N VAL A 53 -3.84 8.38 7.90
CA VAL A 53 -3.07 7.99 6.70
C VAL A 53 -1.57 8.05 7.00
N GLN A 54 -1.09 9.15 7.59
CA GLN A 54 0.33 9.31 7.95
C GLN A 54 0.82 8.19 8.88
N ARG A 55 0.07 7.89 9.96
CA ARG A 55 0.41 6.78 10.86
C ARG A 55 0.46 5.44 10.14
N LYS A 56 -0.47 5.18 9.22
CA LYS A 56 -0.50 3.94 8.44
C LYS A 56 0.71 3.81 7.52
N VAL A 57 1.12 4.90 6.85
CA VAL A 57 2.33 4.92 6.01
C VAL A 57 3.58 4.64 6.84
N ILE A 58 3.73 5.28 8.00
CA ILE A 58 4.86 5.03 8.91
C ILE A 58 4.87 3.57 9.37
N ALA A 59 3.71 3.04 9.77
CA ALA A 59 3.58 1.66 10.23
C ALA A 59 3.99 0.65 9.14
N MET A 60 3.64 0.90 7.87
CA MET A 60 4.09 0.06 6.75
C MET A 60 5.62 0.00 6.65
N GLY A 61 6.30 1.14 6.83
CA GLY A 61 7.77 1.19 6.86
C GLY A 61 8.36 0.38 8.01
N THR A 62 7.81 0.55 9.22
CA THR A 62 8.30 -0.18 10.41
C THR A 62 8.05 -1.69 10.34
N GLU A 63 6.99 -2.13 9.66
CA GLU A 63 6.71 -3.56 9.51
C GLU A 63 7.69 -4.20 8.52
N LEU A 64 7.94 -3.52 7.39
CA LEU A 64 8.95 -3.96 6.42
C LEU A 64 10.35 -4.06 7.06
N GLU A 65 10.74 -3.10 7.90
CA GLU A 65 12.00 -3.14 8.64
C GLU A 65 12.11 -4.40 9.53
N LYS A 66 11.05 -4.73 10.27
CA LYS A 66 11.01 -5.91 11.14
C LYS A 66 11.09 -7.20 10.33
N GLU A 67 10.38 -7.29 9.21
CA GLU A 67 10.43 -8.44 8.32
C GLU A 67 11.87 -8.66 7.80
N LEU A 68 12.54 -7.59 7.37
CA LEU A 68 13.93 -7.65 6.93
C LEU A 68 14.89 -8.06 8.05
N HIS A 69 14.76 -7.48 9.25
CA HIS A 69 15.59 -7.86 10.40
C HIS A 69 15.41 -9.34 10.77
N SER A 70 14.17 -9.83 10.73
CA SER A 70 13.85 -11.23 11.03
C SER A 70 14.45 -12.16 9.98
N PHE A 71 14.38 -11.79 8.70
CA PHE A 71 15.02 -12.50 7.61
C PHE A 71 16.54 -12.57 7.79
N PHE A 72 17.21 -11.44 8.03
CA PHE A 72 18.67 -11.40 8.22
C PHE A 72 19.10 -12.21 9.44
N PHE A 73 18.37 -12.12 10.55
CA PHE A 73 18.66 -12.90 11.74
C PHE A 73 18.58 -14.40 11.47
N ALA A 74 17.56 -14.85 10.73
CA ALA A 74 17.40 -16.26 10.35
C ALA A 74 18.55 -16.74 9.47
N VAL A 75 18.98 -15.93 8.50
CA VAL A 75 20.12 -16.25 7.61
C VAL A 75 21.43 -16.32 8.39
N SER A 76 21.73 -15.33 9.24
CA SER A 76 22.95 -15.32 10.05
C SER A 76 23.05 -16.56 10.95
N ARG A 77 21.95 -16.91 11.63
CA ARG A 77 21.91 -18.10 12.49
C ARG A 77 22.11 -19.40 11.70
N HIS A 78 21.57 -19.47 10.47
CA HIS A 78 21.77 -20.63 9.61
C HIS A 78 23.24 -20.76 9.17
N LEU A 79 23.87 -19.64 8.79
CA LEU A 79 25.30 -19.63 8.45
C LEU A 79 26.16 -20.06 9.64
N GLU A 80 25.93 -19.51 10.84
CA GLU A 80 26.63 -19.93 12.06
C GLU A 80 26.48 -21.44 12.31
N THR A 81 25.28 -21.99 12.12
CA THR A 81 25.04 -23.43 12.26
C THR A 81 25.84 -24.25 11.24
N VAL A 82 25.86 -23.81 9.97
CA VAL A 82 26.62 -24.49 8.91
C VAL A 82 28.12 -24.40 9.17
N TYR A 83 28.63 -23.23 9.59
CA TYR A 83 30.04 -23.06 9.96
C TYR A 83 30.43 -23.96 11.14
N PHE A 84 29.59 -24.03 12.17
CA PHE A 84 29.83 -24.90 13.32
C PHE A 84 29.95 -26.37 12.89
N VAL A 85 29.02 -26.86 12.06
CA VAL A 85 29.09 -28.23 11.53
C VAL A 85 30.33 -28.46 10.67
N LEU A 86 30.75 -27.48 9.86
CA LEU A 86 31.92 -27.65 8.98
C LEU A 86 33.28 -27.61 9.69
N ILE A 87 33.36 -27.06 10.90
CA ILE A 87 34.61 -26.96 11.68
C ILE A 87 34.78 -28.16 12.63
N GLU A 88 33.70 -28.85 13.00
CA GLU A 88 33.73 -30.04 13.87
C GLU A 88 33.94 -31.38 13.12
N PHE A 89 34.15 -31.36 11.80
CA PHE A 89 34.57 -32.50 10.97
C PHE A 89 35.92 -32.23 10.30
#